data_AF-A0A8J6G837-F1
#
_entry.id   AF-A0A8J6G837-F1
#
_cell.length_a   1.000
_cell.length_b   1.000
_cell.length_c   1.000
_cell.angle_alpha   90.00
_cell.angle_beta   90.00
_cell.angle_gamma   90.00
#
_symmetry.space_group_name_H-M   'P 1'
#
loop_
_entity.id
_entity.type
_entity.pdbx_description
1 polymer ?
#
loop_
_entity_poly.entity_id
_entity_poly.type
_entity_poly.pdbx_seq_one_letter_code
_entity_poly.pdbx_strand_id
1 'polypeptide(L)'
;ANTVGRRNGTCYMFSRPFRKHGVVPLTMYMQIYEKGDIVDIKEMGTVQKGTPHKCYHGKTGKGYHVTQHALDITVNKQVKDRLILDLHV
;
A
#
# COMPACT_ATOMS: atom_id res chain seq x y z
N ALA A 1 8.67 -5.76 26.30
CA ALA A 1 9.63 -6.03 25.20
C ALA A 1 9.04 -5.50 23.90
N ASN A 2 9.75 -4.63 23.17
CA ASN A 2 9.28 -4.12 21.89
C ASN A 2 9.65 -5.12 20.79
N THR A 3 8.65 -5.74 20.17
CA THR A 3 8.83 -6.78 19.16
C THR A 3 9.08 -6.17 17.77
N VAL A 4 10.11 -6.59 17.05
CA VAL A 4 10.46 -6.06 15.72
C VAL A 4 9.73 -6.77 14.57
N GLY A 5 8.44 -7.04 14.75
CA GLY A 5 7.61 -7.73 13.76
C GLY A 5 7.10 -6.83 12.64
N ARG A 6 6.71 -7.42 11.50
CA ARG A 6 6.13 -6.71 10.35
C ARG A 6 4.92 -5.83 10.71
N ARG A 7 4.10 -6.26 11.67
CA ARG A 7 2.92 -5.54 12.17
C ARG A 7 3.16 -4.70 13.44
N ASN A 8 4.41 -4.51 13.87
CA ASN A 8 4.67 -3.65 15.01
C ASN A 8 4.30 -2.19 14.68
N GLY A 9 3.61 -1.50 15.59
CA GLY A 9 3.28 -0.08 15.47
C GLY A 9 2.18 0.25 14.46
N THR A 10 1.45 -0.74 13.95
CA THR A 10 0.45 -0.51 12.88
C THR A 10 -0.99 -0.42 13.38
N CYS A 11 -1.23 -0.59 14.69
CA CYS A 11 -2.57 -0.62 15.30
C CYS A 11 -3.41 0.61 14.90
N TYR A 12 -2.86 1.81 15.04
CA TYR A 12 -3.54 3.06 14.64
C TYR A 12 -3.37 3.37 13.14
N MET A 13 -2.27 2.97 12.51
CA MET A 13 -1.96 3.31 11.13
C MET A 13 -2.92 2.69 10.11
N PHE A 14 -3.38 1.46 10.38
CA PHE A 14 -4.31 0.72 9.51
C PHE A 14 -5.75 0.70 10.05
N SER A 15 -5.98 1.39 11.18
CA SER A 15 -7.32 1.55 11.73
C SER A 15 -8.20 2.36 10.78
N ARG A 16 -9.46 1.93 10.63
CA ARG A 16 -10.44 2.64 9.81
C ARG A 16 -11.11 3.73 10.64
N PRO A 17 -11.46 4.88 10.03
CA PRO A 17 -12.17 5.94 10.72
C PRO A 17 -13.58 5.48 11.12
N PHE A 18 -14.15 6.19 12.10
CA PHE A 18 -15.47 5.90 12.63
C PHE A 18 -16.52 5.78 11.51
N ARG A 19 -17.39 4.77 11.61
CA ARG A 19 -18.44 4.42 10.62
C ARG A 19 -17.94 4.05 9.22
N LYS A 20 -16.63 3.84 9.02
CA LYS A 20 -16.07 3.25 7.79
C LYS A 20 -15.60 1.82 7.99
N HIS A 21 -16.09 1.15 9.04
CA HIS A 21 -15.86 -0.28 9.26
C HIS A 21 -16.77 -1.11 8.34
N GLY A 22 -16.35 -2.35 8.05
CA GLY A 22 -17.10 -3.27 7.20
C GLY A 22 -16.42 -3.55 5.86
N VAL A 23 -17.20 -4.10 4.93
CA VAL A 23 -16.73 -4.55 3.61
C VAL A 23 -16.28 -3.35 2.77
N VAL A 24 -15.19 -3.52 2.02
CA VAL A 24 -14.68 -2.52 1.08
C VAL A 24 -15.64 -2.44 -0.12
N PRO A 25 -16.02 -1.23 -0.60
CA PRO A 25 -16.90 -1.12 -1.75
C PRO A 25 -16.28 -1.77 -2.99
N LEU A 26 -17.12 -2.38 -3.83
CA LEU A 26 -16.69 -3.11 -5.03
C LEU A 26 -15.90 -2.22 -6.01
N THR A 27 -16.17 -0.91 -5.99
CA THR A 27 -15.49 0.08 -6.83
C THR A 27 -13.98 0.06 -6.67
N MET A 28 -13.45 -0.20 -5.46
CA MET A 28 -12.01 -0.25 -5.23
C MET A 28 -11.34 -1.46 -5.87
N TYR A 29 -12.04 -2.60 -5.96
CA TYR A 29 -11.49 -3.81 -6.58
C TYR A 29 -11.51 -3.73 -8.10
N MET A 30 -12.50 -3.04 -8.67
CA MET A 30 -12.67 -2.91 -10.13
C MET A 30 -12.08 -1.61 -10.68
N GLN A 31 -11.23 -0.90 -9.92
CA GLN A 31 -10.52 0.25 -10.47
C GLN A 31 -9.60 -0.22 -11.59
N ILE A 32 -9.77 0.39 -12.75
CA ILE A 32 -8.90 0.17 -13.90
C ILE A 32 -7.68 1.05 -13.68
N TYR A 33 -6.51 0.44 -13.73
CA TYR A 33 -5.23 1.12 -13.65
C TYR A 33 -4.45 0.86 -14.92
N GLU A 34 -3.82 1.91 -15.43
CA GLU A 34 -2.96 1.86 -16.60
C GLU A 34 -1.50 2.07 -16.21
N LYS A 35 -0.61 1.62 -17.10
CA LYS A 35 0.82 1.80 -16.91
C LYS A 35 1.16 3.30 -17.02
N GLY A 36 1.86 3.81 -16.02
CA GLY A 36 2.24 5.23 -15.93
C GLY A 36 1.34 6.07 -15.03
N ASP A 37 0.22 5.52 -14.55
CA ASP A 37 -0.67 6.21 -13.62
C ASP A 37 0.03 6.53 -12.31
N ILE A 38 -0.33 7.68 -11.73
CA ILE A 38 0.12 8.09 -10.40
C ILE A 38 -0.81 7.45 -9.39
N VAL A 39 -0.25 6.57 -8.54
CA VAL A 39 -1.02 5.74 -7.62
C VAL A 39 -0.56 5.98 -6.19
N ASP A 40 -1.52 6.18 -5.29
CA ASP A 40 -1.28 6.28 -3.85
C ASP A 40 -1.40 4.92 -3.17
N ILE A 41 -0.42 4.59 -2.33
CA ILE A 41 -0.39 3.34 -1.57
C ILE A 41 -1.03 3.56 -0.21
N LYS A 42 -2.23 2.99 -0.04
CA LYS A 42 -2.96 3.04 1.23
C LYS A 42 -3.37 1.65 1.69
N GLU A 43 -2.86 1.22 2.84
CA GLU A 43 -3.27 -0.03 3.47
C GLU A 43 -4.59 0.13 4.23
N MET A 44 -5.47 -0.87 4.09
CA MET A 44 -6.75 -0.98 4.78
C MET A 44 -6.76 -2.23 5.67
N GLY A 45 -7.11 -2.08 6.94
CA GLY A 45 -7.19 -3.21 7.88
C GLY A 45 -8.26 -4.28 7.55
N THR A 46 -9.18 -4.02 6.62
CA THR A 46 -10.18 -5.00 6.17
C THR A 46 -9.57 -6.05 5.21
N VAL A 47 -8.55 -5.68 4.44
CA VAL A 47 -7.91 -6.56 3.45
C VAL A 47 -6.69 -7.21 4.09
N GLN A 48 -6.65 -8.54 4.12
CA GLN A 48 -5.59 -9.27 4.83
C GLN A 48 -4.42 -9.69 3.93
N LYS A 49 -4.68 -9.91 2.64
CA LYS A 49 -3.71 -10.42 1.65
C LYS A 49 -3.32 -9.30 0.68
N GLY A 50 -2.09 -9.37 0.15
CA GLY A 50 -1.60 -8.37 -0.81
C GLY A 50 -1.31 -7.01 -0.17
N THR A 51 -1.17 -6.92 1.16
CA THR A 51 -0.88 -5.64 1.79
C THR A 51 0.61 -5.30 1.79
N PRO A 52 0.97 -4.05 1.44
CA PRO A 52 2.34 -3.57 1.45
C PRO A 52 3.02 -3.62 2.82
N HIS A 53 4.34 -3.41 2.85
CA HIS A 53 4.98 -3.14 4.13
C HIS A 53 4.57 -1.76 4.64
N LYS A 54 4.39 -1.61 5.95
CA LYS A 54 4.02 -0.34 6.60
C LYS A 54 4.88 0.87 6.19
N CYS A 55 6.13 0.66 5.76
CA CYS A 55 6.99 1.77 5.31
C CYS A 55 6.54 2.44 4.02
N TYR A 56 5.71 1.77 3.22
CA TYR A 56 5.18 2.30 1.96
C TYR A 56 3.82 2.98 2.13
N HIS A 57 3.21 2.89 3.32
CA HIS A 57 1.92 3.53 3.57
C HIS A 57 2.00 5.04 3.41
N GLY A 58 1.13 5.62 2.60
CA GLY A 58 1.11 7.05 2.29
C GLY A 58 2.20 7.49 1.33
N LYS A 59 2.86 6.56 0.63
CA LYS A 59 3.73 6.88 -0.50
C LYS A 59 2.92 6.91 -1.80
N THR A 60 3.36 7.76 -2.70
CA THR A 60 2.86 7.85 -4.07
C THR A 60 3.91 7.29 -5.00
N GLY A 61 3.49 6.49 -5.98
CA GLY A 61 4.37 5.90 -6.97
C GLY A 61 3.75 5.95 -8.35
N LYS A 62 4.45 5.34 -9.31
CA LYS A 62 3.95 5.19 -10.69
C LYS A 62 3.72 3.73 -11.01
N GLY A 63 2.62 3.41 -11.69
CA GLY A 63 2.35 2.07 -12.19
C GLY A 63 3.38 1.65 -13.24
N TYR A 64 4.12 0.58 -12.96
CA TYR A 64 5.12 0.03 -13.88
C TYR A 64 4.54 -1.11 -14.72
N HIS A 65 3.81 -2.02 -14.07
CA HIS A 65 3.23 -3.19 -14.70
C HIS A 65 1.91 -3.58 -14.03
N VAL A 66 0.97 -4.09 -14.83
CA VAL A 66 -0.35 -4.54 -14.37
C VAL A 66 -0.41 -6.04 -14.58
N THR A 67 -0.59 -6.80 -13.50
CA THR A 67 -0.81 -8.25 -13.56
C THR A 67 -2.30 -8.56 -13.40
N GLN A 68 -2.68 -9.82 -13.59
CA GLN A 68 -4.09 -10.25 -13.48
C GLN A 68 -4.72 -9.94 -12.10
N HIS A 69 -3.92 -9.90 -11.03
CA HIS A 69 -4.43 -9.76 -9.66
C HIS A 69 -3.72 -8.68 -8.83
N ALA A 70 -2.71 -8.00 -9.38
CA ALA A 70 -1.90 -7.03 -8.65
C ALA A 70 -1.30 -5.95 -9.56
N LEU A 71 -0.84 -4.87 -8.95
CA LEU A 71 -0.25 -3.72 -9.63
C LEU A 71 1.16 -3.50 -9.10
N ASP A 72 2.12 -3.50 -9.99
CA ASP A 72 3.50 -3.22 -9.63
C ASP A 72 3.73 -1.71 -9.70
N ILE A 73 4.01 -1.12 -8.54
CA ILE A 73 4.19 0.31 -8.37
C ILE A 73 5.67 0.60 -8.06
N THR A 74 6.25 1.53 -8.81
CA THR A 74 7.60 2.04 -8.52
C THR A 74 7.50 3.19 -7.53
N VAL A 75 8.14 3.05 -6.37
CA VAL A 75 8.15 4.03 -5.29
C VAL A 75 9.57 4.48 -4.99
N ASN A 76 9.76 5.80 -4.86
CA ASN A 76 11.02 6.35 -4.36
C ASN A 76 11.07 6.26 -2.84
N LYS A 77 11.89 5.36 -2.31
CA LYS A 77 12.17 5.25 -0.88
C LYS A 77 13.51 5.91 -0.58
N GLN A 78 13.48 6.87 0.34
CA GLN A 78 14.70 7.47 0.85
C GLN A 78 15.30 6.57 1.95
N VAL A 79 16.54 6.13 1.74
CA VAL A 79 17.30 5.38 2.73
C VAL A 79 18.62 6.12 2.96
N LYS A 80 18.69 6.84 4.09
CA LYS A 80 19.77 7.78 4.39
C LYS A 80 19.92 8.81 3.25
N ASP A 81 21.08 8.86 2.62
CA ASP A 81 21.41 9.80 1.54
C ASP A 81 21.10 9.27 0.14
N ARG A 82 20.50 8.06 0.03
CA ARG A 82 20.19 7.45 -1.27
C ARG A 82 18.68 7.34 -1.50
N LEU A 83 18.26 7.67 -2.72
CA LEU A 83 16.93 7.36 -3.22
C LEU A 83 16.99 5.99 -3.89
N ILE A 84 16.24 5.03 -3.36
CA ILE A 84 16.11 3.69 -3.91
C ILE A 84 14.74 3.59 -4.57
N LEU A 85 14.73 3.15 -5.83
CA LEU A 85 13.52 2.76 -6.54
C LEU A 85 13.13 1.37 -6.05
N ASP A 86 12.16 1.29 -5.15
CA ASP A 86 11.59 0.04 -4.68
C ASP A 86 10.32 -0.26 -5.49
N LEU A 87 10.25 -1.47 -6.05
CA LEU A 87 9.04 -1.98 -6.70
C LEU A 87 8.17 -2.67 -5.66
N HIS A 88 6.88 -2.33 -5.60
CA HIS A 88 5.94 -2.89 -4.65
C HIS A 88 4.66 -3.38 -5.34
N VAL A 89 4.14 -4.54 -4.91
CA VAL A 89 2.98 -5.28 -5.45
C VAL A 89 1.72 -5.06 -4.63
#